data_AF-A0AB36GQD6-F1
#
_entry.id   AF-A0AB36GQD6-F1
#
_cell.length_a   1.000
_cell.length_b   1.000
_cell.length_c   1.000
_cell.angle_alpha   90.00
_cell.angle_beta   90.00
_cell.angle_gamma   90.00
#
_symmetry.space_group_name_H-M   'P 1'
#
loop_
_entity.id
_entity.type
_entity.pdbx_description
1 polymer ?
#
loop_
_entity_poly.entity_id
_entity_poly.type
_entity_poly.pdbx_seq_one_letter_code
_entity_poly.pdbx_strand_id
1 'polypeptide(L)'
;MTNFDRAGQVIYDEVRKTWERGEILTAAGEAERLANALADAGLLAPDLPEANAPDIFVPDGKGWLLDDENGPVVWTAPGGLVMVQRVEPGDLTPDEAHLFALTVLAAAQYSKGKA
;
A
#
# COMPACT_ATOMS: atom_id res chain seq x y z
N MET A 1 -10.79 -3.05 19.02
CA MET A 1 -9.38 -2.63 19.05
C MET A 1 -9.02 -2.11 17.67
N THR A 2 -8.67 -0.84 17.56
CA THR A 2 -8.35 -0.15 16.31
C THR A 2 -6.92 -0.48 15.86
N ASN A 3 -6.55 -0.15 14.61
CA ASN A 3 -5.15 -0.25 14.18
C ASN A 3 -4.23 0.67 15.00
N PHE A 4 -4.72 1.79 15.51
CA PHE A 4 -3.97 2.65 16.44
C PHE A 4 -3.68 1.94 17.76
N ASP A 5 -4.67 1.27 18.36
CA ASP A 5 -4.48 0.51 19.59
C ASP A 5 -3.47 -0.62 19.40
N ARG A 6 -3.58 -1.35 18.28
CA ARG A 6 -2.64 -2.43 17.92
C ARG A 6 -1.22 -1.89 17.71
N ALA A 7 -1.07 -0.76 17.01
CA ALA A 7 0.23 -0.13 16.80
C ALA A 7 0.86 0.31 18.13
N GLY A 8 0.07 0.92 19.01
CA GLY A 8 0.51 1.29 20.35
C GLY A 8 1.01 0.08 21.15
N GLN A 9 0.30 -1.05 21.06
CA GLN A 9 0.71 -2.29 21.72
C GLN A 9 2.02 -2.84 21.15
N VAL A 10 2.17 -2.89 19.82
CA VAL A 10 3.40 -3.36 19.16
C VAL A 10 4.60 -2.51 19.56
N ILE A 11 4.44 -1.18 19.53
CA ILE A 11 5.50 -0.24 19.95
C ILE A 11 5.87 -0.47 21.41
N TYR A 12 4.88 -0.58 22.31
CA TYR A 12 5.12 -0.82 23.72
C TYR A 12 5.89 -2.13 23.96
N ASP A 13 5.47 -3.22 23.31
CA ASP A 13 6.10 -4.53 23.49
C ASP A 13 7.54 -4.55 22.94
N GLU A 14 7.83 -3.89 21.82
CA GLU A 14 9.19 -3.83 21.29
C GLU A 14 10.14 -2.95 22.14
N VAL A 15 9.66 -1.81 22.62
CA VAL A 15 10.43 -0.95 23.54
C VAL A 15 10.73 -1.73 24.83
N ARG A 16 9.73 -2.42 25.39
CA ARG A 16 9.89 -3.23 26.60
C ARG A 16 10.92 -4.34 26.42
N LYS A 17 10.85 -5.11 25.32
CA LYS A 17 11.82 -6.18 25.03
C LYS A 17 13.25 -5.63 24.89
N THR A 18 13.40 -4.47 24.25
CA THR A 18 14.71 -3.84 24.06
C THR A 18 15.32 -3.45 25.42
N TRP A 19 14.50 -2.91 26.32
CA TRP A 19 14.90 -2.61 27.70
C TRP A 19 15.26 -3.86 28.50
N GLU A 20 14.43 -4.91 28.44
CA GLU A 20 14.68 -6.19 29.11
C GLU A 20 15.97 -6.87 28.63
N ARG A 21 16.35 -6.68 27.37
CA ARG A 21 17.61 -7.21 26.79
C ARG A 21 18.84 -6.33 27.06
N GLY A 22 18.66 -5.13 27.62
CA GLY A 22 19.74 -4.18 27.85
C GLY A 22 20.40 -3.68 26.56
N GLU A 23 19.68 -3.69 25.45
CA GLU A 23 20.21 -3.25 24.17
C GLU A 23 20.28 -1.72 24.12
N ILE A 24 21.46 -1.17 23.82
CA ILE A 24 21.64 0.27 23.59
C ILE A 24 21.63 0.49 22.08
N LEU A 25 20.50 0.95 21.56
CA LEU A 25 20.36 1.33 20.16
C LEU A 25 20.61 2.84 20.01
N THR A 26 21.10 3.22 18.84
CA THR A 26 20.99 4.62 18.41
C THR A 26 19.52 4.94 18.15
N ALA A 27 19.14 6.22 18.18
CA ALA A 27 17.78 6.63 17.82
C ALA A 27 17.36 6.12 16.42
N ALA A 28 18.30 6.03 15.48
CA ALA A 28 18.05 5.46 14.15
C ALA A 28 17.76 3.96 14.21
N GLY A 29 18.54 3.18 14.98
CA GLY A 29 18.32 1.74 15.12
C GLY A 29 17.02 1.40 15.86
N GLU A 30 16.62 2.22 16.82
CA GLU A 30 15.32 2.07 17.50
C GLU A 30 14.15 2.36 16.54
N ALA A 31 14.26 3.42 15.74
CA ALA A 31 13.24 3.75 14.75
C ALA A 31 13.08 2.66 13.68
N GLU A 32 14.18 2.13 13.15
CA GLU A 32 14.16 1.04 12.17
C GLU A 32 13.51 -0.23 12.74
N ARG A 33 13.85 -0.61 13.97
CA ARG A 33 13.23 -1.77 14.63
C ARG A 33 11.71 -1.59 14.79
N LEU A 34 11.28 -0.42 15.27
CA LEU A 34 9.85 -0.15 15.44
C LEU A 34 9.10 -0.16 14.11
N ALA A 35 9.69 0.40 13.06
CA ALA A 35 9.12 0.36 11.72
C ALA A 35 8.97 -1.09 11.22
N ASN A 36 9.99 -1.93 11.39
CA ASN A 36 9.93 -3.35 11.02
C ASN A 36 8.86 -4.10 11.81
N ALA A 37 8.75 -3.88 13.11
CA ALA A 37 7.73 -4.55 13.92
C ALA A 37 6.30 -4.13 13.54
N LEU A 38 6.09 -2.86 13.18
CA LEU A 38 4.81 -2.39 12.66
C LEU A 38 4.52 -2.97 11.26
N ALA A 39 5.54 -3.11 10.41
CA ALA A 39 5.41 -3.76 9.11
C ALA A 39 5.01 -5.24 9.25
N ASP A 40 5.72 -6.00 10.10
CA ASP A 40 5.44 -7.42 10.39
C ASP A 40 4.03 -7.63 10.95
N ALA A 41 3.50 -6.65 11.69
CA ALA A 41 2.14 -6.66 12.22
C ALA A 41 1.06 -6.25 11.20
N GLY A 42 1.45 -5.88 9.98
CA GLY A 42 0.57 -5.35 8.93
C GLY A 42 -0.03 -3.99 9.27
N LEU A 43 0.71 -3.16 10.02
CA LEU A 43 0.26 -1.86 10.53
C LEU A 43 0.94 -0.66 9.84
N LEU A 44 1.94 -0.90 9.01
CA LEU A 44 2.38 0.07 8.01
C LEU A 44 1.62 -0.14 6.71
N ALA A 45 1.36 0.94 6.00
CA ALA A 45 0.78 0.85 4.66
C ALA A 45 1.73 0.04 3.77
N PRO A 46 1.22 -0.87 2.93
CA PRO A 46 2.03 -1.60 1.99
C PRO A 46 2.67 -0.64 0.98
N ASP A 47 3.81 -1.04 0.43
CA ASP A 47 4.39 -0.37 -0.72
C ASP A 47 3.40 -0.42 -1.88
N LEU A 48 3.19 0.74 -2.50
CA LEU A 48 2.24 0.87 -3.60
C LEU A 48 2.95 0.62 -4.93
N PRO A 49 2.34 -0.12 -5.86
CA PRO A 49 2.96 -0.39 -7.16
C PRO A 49 3.12 0.92 -7.95
N GLU A 50 4.26 1.06 -8.62
CA GLU A 50 4.46 2.10 -9.61
C GLU A 50 3.63 1.83 -10.87
N ALA A 51 3.26 2.90 -11.58
CA ALA A 51 2.52 2.80 -12.82
C ALA A 51 3.39 2.16 -13.92
N ASN A 52 2.90 1.07 -14.52
CA ASN A 52 3.59 0.35 -15.60
C ASN A 52 3.07 0.73 -17.00
N ALA A 53 1.94 1.43 -17.08
CA ALA A 53 1.36 1.93 -18.32
C ALA A 53 1.04 3.44 -18.21
N PRO A 54 2.07 4.30 -18.11
CA PRO A 54 1.85 5.75 -18.11
C PRO A 54 1.16 6.17 -19.42
N ASP A 55 0.25 7.13 -19.32
CA ASP A 55 -0.52 7.68 -20.46
C ASP A 55 -1.52 6.73 -21.13
N ILE A 56 -1.88 5.62 -20.47
CA ILE A 56 -2.99 4.79 -20.95
C ILE A 56 -4.31 5.59 -20.88
N PHE A 57 -5.05 5.61 -21.98
CA PHE A 57 -6.36 6.27 -22.18
C PHE A 57 -6.43 7.80 -22.04
N VAL A 58 -5.57 8.44 -21.24
CA VAL A 58 -5.59 9.90 -21.00
C VAL A 58 -4.18 10.49 -20.89
N PRO A 59 -3.93 11.68 -21.47
CA PRO A 59 -2.67 12.41 -21.28
C PRO A 59 -2.39 12.73 -19.81
N ASP A 60 -1.13 12.61 -19.38
CA ASP A 60 -0.65 12.89 -18.01
C ASP A 60 -1.25 11.98 -16.91
N GLY A 61 -1.97 10.94 -17.33
CA GLY A 61 -2.54 9.91 -16.47
C GLY A 61 -1.51 8.86 -16.06
N LYS A 62 -1.78 8.20 -14.94
CA LYS A 62 -1.08 6.98 -14.53
C LYS A 62 -1.99 5.79 -14.74
N GLY A 63 -1.42 4.73 -15.29
CA GLY A 63 -2.11 3.47 -15.57
C GLY A 63 -1.35 2.27 -15.03
N TRP A 64 -2.13 1.28 -14.63
CA TRP A 64 -1.65 0.01 -14.13
C TRP A 64 -2.40 -1.12 -14.85
N LEU A 65 -1.62 -1.99 -15.48
CA LEU A 65 -2.07 -3.24 -16.07
C LEU A 65 -1.60 -4.38 -15.17
N LEU A 66 -2.54 -5.15 -14.63
CA LEU A 66 -2.19 -6.32 -13.81
C LEU A 66 -1.85 -7.55 -14.66
N ASP A 67 -2.42 -7.61 -15.86
CA ASP A 67 -2.04 -8.53 -16.94
C ASP A 67 -2.33 -7.82 -18.28
N ASP A 68 -1.39 -7.91 -19.21
CA ASP A 68 -1.32 -7.12 -20.43
C ASP A 68 -2.38 -7.53 -21.47
N GLU A 69 -2.87 -8.77 -21.44
CA GLU A 69 -3.84 -9.25 -22.43
C GLU A 69 -5.29 -9.03 -21.98
N ASN A 70 -5.69 -9.50 -20.80
CA ASN A 70 -7.09 -9.45 -20.36
C ASN A 70 -7.29 -9.11 -18.86
N GLY A 71 -6.23 -8.80 -18.13
CA GLY A 71 -6.31 -8.52 -16.70
C GLY A 71 -7.02 -7.21 -16.33
N PRO A 72 -7.27 -7.01 -15.03
CA PRO A 72 -7.76 -5.74 -14.50
C PRO A 72 -6.91 -4.56 -14.94
N VAL A 73 -7.60 -3.47 -15.25
CA VAL A 73 -6.96 -2.20 -15.64
C VAL A 73 -7.45 -1.10 -14.73
N VAL A 74 -6.50 -0.35 -14.17
CA VAL A 74 -6.79 0.81 -13.32
C VAL A 74 -6.02 2.00 -13.86
N TRP A 75 -6.66 3.17 -13.91
CA TRP A 75 -5.97 4.40 -14.30
C TRP A 75 -6.60 5.62 -13.66
N THR A 76 -5.84 6.71 -13.60
CA THR A 76 -6.32 8.01 -13.14
C THR A 76 -6.90 8.81 -14.29
N ALA A 77 -8.02 9.47 -14.07
CA ALA A 77 -8.69 10.31 -15.06
C ALA A 77 -8.84 11.77 -14.57
N PRO A 78 -9.10 12.73 -15.48
CA PRO A 78 -9.33 14.12 -15.12
C PRO A 78 -10.40 14.30 -14.03
N GLY A 79 -10.23 15.33 -13.20
CA GLY A 79 -11.11 15.59 -12.04
C GLY A 79 -10.79 14.72 -10.82
N GLY A 80 -9.59 14.16 -10.74
CA GLY A 80 -9.16 13.31 -9.62
C GLY A 80 -9.86 11.94 -9.58
N LEU A 81 -10.43 11.50 -10.70
CA LEU A 81 -11.17 10.24 -10.78
C LEU A 81 -10.20 9.05 -10.86
N VAL A 82 -10.65 7.92 -10.32
CA VAL A 82 -10.00 6.61 -10.47
C VAL A 82 -10.95 5.72 -11.25
N MET A 83 -10.44 5.18 -12.36
CA MET A 83 -11.20 4.34 -13.27
C MET A 83 -10.72 2.90 -13.14
N VAL A 84 -11.65 1.97 -13.24
CA VAL A 84 -11.42 0.53 -13.14
C VAL A 84 -12.18 -0.15 -14.28
N GLN A 85 -11.53 -1.09 -14.96
CA GLN A 85 -12.15 -1.94 -15.98
C GLN A 85 -11.65 -3.38 -15.87
N ARG A 86 -12.40 -4.31 -16.50
CA ARG A 86 -12.06 -5.73 -16.64
C ARG A 86 -11.95 -6.45 -15.29
N VAL A 87 -12.96 -6.26 -14.44
CA VAL A 87 -13.09 -6.97 -13.16
C VAL A 87 -14.52 -7.48 -13.04
N GLU A 88 -14.72 -8.78 -13.19
CA GLU A 88 -15.99 -9.45 -12.94
C GLU A 88 -15.91 -10.31 -11.66
N PRO A 89 -17.06 -10.66 -11.05
CA PRO A 89 -17.08 -11.53 -9.88
C PRO A 89 -16.47 -12.91 -10.15
N GLY A 90 -15.45 -13.28 -9.38
CA GLY A 90 -14.79 -14.58 -9.48
C GLY A 90 -13.57 -14.62 -10.41
N ASP A 91 -13.22 -13.51 -11.06
CA ASP A 91 -12.06 -13.43 -11.96
C ASP A 91 -10.72 -13.52 -11.23
N LEU A 92 -10.67 -13.04 -9.97
CA LEU A 92 -9.42 -12.85 -9.25
C LEU A 92 -9.23 -13.92 -8.18
N THR A 93 -8.06 -14.55 -8.20
CA THR A 93 -7.51 -15.26 -7.05
C THR A 93 -7.26 -14.29 -5.89
N PRO A 94 -7.09 -14.77 -4.63
CA PRO A 94 -6.79 -13.89 -3.50
C PRO A 94 -5.55 -12.99 -3.71
N ASP A 95 -4.50 -13.50 -4.36
CA ASP A 95 -3.28 -12.74 -4.61
C ASP A 95 -3.52 -11.66 -5.68
N GLU A 96 -4.21 -11.99 -6.78
CA GLU A 96 -4.58 -11.02 -7.81
C GLU A 96 -5.52 -9.93 -7.26
N ALA A 97 -6.46 -10.32 -6.39
CA ALA A 97 -7.34 -9.38 -5.70
C ALA A 97 -6.56 -8.43 -4.78
N HIS A 98 -5.52 -8.93 -4.10
CA HIS A 98 -4.63 -8.10 -3.29
C HIS A 98 -3.84 -7.12 -4.16
N LEU A 99 -3.18 -7.58 -5.22
CA LEU A 99 -2.48 -6.69 -6.15
C LEU A 99 -3.42 -5.64 -6.75
N PHE A 100 -4.64 -6.04 -7.12
CA PHE A 100 -5.65 -5.14 -7.66
C PHE A 100 -6.02 -4.05 -6.65
N ALA A 101 -6.25 -4.41 -5.39
CA ALA A 101 -6.55 -3.45 -4.33
C ALA A 101 -5.39 -2.46 -4.11
N LEU A 102 -4.14 -2.92 -4.14
CA LEU A 102 -2.95 -2.05 -4.02
C LEU A 102 -2.85 -1.06 -5.18
N THR A 103 -3.14 -1.52 -6.39
CA THR A 103 -3.17 -0.67 -7.58
C THR A 103 -4.27 0.40 -7.51
N VAL A 104 -5.47 0.05 -7.07
CA VAL A 104 -6.55 1.03 -6.85
C VAL A 104 -6.13 2.07 -5.80
N LEU A 105 -5.47 1.63 -4.72
CA LEU A 105 -4.95 2.52 -3.71
C LEU A 105 -3.84 3.44 -4.25
N ALA A 106 -2.94 2.93 -5.09
CA ALA A 106 -1.90 3.71 -5.76
C ALA A 106 -2.51 4.81 -6.65
N ALA A 107 -3.50 4.46 -7.48
CA ALA A 107 -4.23 5.40 -8.31
C ALA A 107 -4.93 6.48 -7.47
N ALA A 108 -5.58 6.09 -6.37
CA ALA A 108 -6.23 7.03 -5.46
C ALA A 108 -5.24 8.00 -4.82
N GLN A 109 -4.06 7.53 -4.38
CA GLN A 109 -3.02 8.39 -3.82
C GLN A 109 -2.47 9.39 -4.84
N TYR A 110 -2.26 8.96 -6.10
CA TYR A 110 -1.80 9.86 -7.16
C TYR A 110 -2.85 10.92 -7.54
N SER A 111 -4.13 10.55 -7.53
CA SER A 111 -5.24 11.48 -7.84
C SER A 111 -5.51 12.49 -6.73
N LYS A 112 -5.02 12.28 -5.50
CA LYS A 112 -5.17 13.28 -4.41
C LYS A 112 -4.53 14.60 -4.80
N GLY A 113 -5.29 15.69 -4.64
CA GLY A 113 -4.83 17.04 -4.98
C GLY A 113 -4.94 17.41 -6.46
N LYS A 114 -5.51 16.52 -7.30
CA LYS A 114 -5.81 16.79 -8.72
C LYS A 114 -7.30 17.03 -9.00
N ALA A 115 -8.09 17.26 -7.95
CA ALA A 115 -9.51 17.60 -8.00
C ALA A 115 -9.73 19.12 -8.04
#